data_AF-A0A6L9ZHU6-F1
#
_entry.id   AF-A0A6L9ZHU6-F1
#
_cell.length_a   1.000
_cell.length_b   1.000
_cell.length_c   1.000
_cell.angle_alpha   90.00
_cell.angle_beta   90.00
_cell.angle_gamma   90.00
#
_symmetry.space_group_name_H-M   'P 1'
#
loop_
_entity.id
_entity.type
_entity.pdbx_description
1 polymer ?
#
loop_
_entity_poly.entity_id
_entity_poly.type
_entity_poly.pdbx_seq_one_letter_code
_entity_poly.pdbx_strand_id
1 'polypeptide(L)'
;MEFNYAYKNSTAISDRGSSTQMSFSPDTKRPPTYFIGELGKNVAFREAISALHDVVVSDLRFKPKDRTEYKQWRANQDQQDWQIIAAQRQDLANKIQPLQAELTQLNQNRYQRLSTFYKARQQYYNYLYEKDRDAWFVLDPVITVHPDEVFFECFSQDESSYGRLGASYEVFKTISEFACGTTNIDYSAALYNEFQKIRSYKTTQFEIDPSGFEVKTTHEAAFKEVKIDLPDSWVRGFLQVSSAMALPATTFDLQPMDIHNICFVLRRHKEKTGPRGMRYHLKPGEPVRIVFEPWNIEIVCSRSPYQGSSEQVIRVWGRRRLHILERLIPIANKFTIHLLGTGMPSFYVADLGDMSFTLGLSGWTANDWSQAGNFDLMAPRADVDQWTQQLIFDALRENWV
;
A
#
# COMPACT_ATOMS: atom_id res chain seq x y z
N MET A 1 13.55 -22.66 6.11
CA MET A 1 14.06 -22.07 7.36
C MET A 1 12.97 -22.29 8.40
N GLU A 2 13.19 -23.16 9.39
CA GLU A 2 12.21 -23.38 10.47
C GLU A 2 12.29 -22.20 11.45
N PHE A 3 11.19 -21.47 11.62
CA PHE A 3 11.09 -20.36 12.58
C PHE A 3 10.80 -20.93 13.98
N ASN A 4 11.65 -20.60 14.95
CA ASN A 4 11.65 -21.20 16.29
C ASN A 4 11.42 -20.11 17.36
N TYR A 5 10.24 -20.06 17.98
CA TYR A 5 9.87 -19.07 19.01
C TYR A 5 10.34 -19.42 20.43
N ALA A 6 10.61 -18.43 21.30
CA ALA A 6 10.86 -18.66 22.73
C ALA A 6 10.31 -17.53 23.63
N TYR A 7 9.29 -17.83 24.45
CA TYR A 7 8.66 -16.88 25.38
C TYR A 7 9.13 -17.10 26.82
N LYS A 8 9.36 -16.01 27.58
CA LYS A 8 9.92 -16.06 28.95
C LYS A 8 8.85 -16.24 30.04
N ASN A 9 7.63 -15.74 29.84
CA ASN A 9 6.54 -15.76 30.83
C ASN A 9 5.14 -15.91 30.17
N SER A 10 4.13 -16.25 30.96
CA SER A 10 2.71 -16.21 30.57
C SER A 10 2.18 -14.77 30.61
N THR A 11 1.33 -14.39 29.65
CA THR A 11 0.56 -13.14 29.71
C THR A 11 -0.30 -13.10 30.97
N ALA A 12 -0.26 -11.99 31.70
CA ALA A 12 -1.03 -11.79 32.92
C ALA A 12 -1.74 -10.43 32.92
N ILE A 13 -2.97 -10.42 33.43
CA ILE A 13 -3.78 -9.22 33.64
C ILE A 13 -3.85 -8.99 35.15
N SER A 14 -3.41 -7.82 35.60
CA SER A 14 -3.64 -7.39 36.98
C SER A 14 -4.54 -6.15 36.98
N ASP A 15 -5.68 -6.28 37.64
CA ASP A 15 -6.67 -5.22 37.76
C ASP A 15 -6.63 -4.66 39.19
N ARG A 16 -6.32 -3.37 39.31
CA ARG A 16 -6.46 -2.62 40.57
C ARG A 16 -7.30 -1.40 40.25
N GLY A 17 -8.28 -1.06 41.08
CA GLY A 17 -9.38 -0.14 40.74
C GLY A 17 -9.02 1.28 40.24
N SER A 18 -7.74 1.69 40.24
CA SER A 18 -7.26 2.95 39.63
C SER A 18 -6.30 2.76 38.44
N SER A 19 -5.94 1.53 38.07
CA SER A 19 -5.07 1.22 36.94
C SER A 19 -5.17 -0.26 36.54
N THR A 20 -5.45 -0.51 35.27
CA THR A 20 -5.29 -1.84 34.67
C THR A 20 -3.88 -1.96 34.11
N GLN A 21 -3.10 -2.93 34.59
CA GLN A 21 -1.77 -3.22 34.05
C GLN A 21 -1.80 -4.61 33.41
N MET A 22 -1.59 -4.65 32.09
CA MET A 22 -1.47 -5.87 31.31
C MET A 22 -0.01 -6.07 30.95
N SER A 23 0.56 -7.21 31.34
CA SER A 23 1.96 -7.57 31.02
C SER A 23 1.99 -8.75 30.05
N PHE A 24 2.63 -8.56 28.90
CA PHE A 24 2.82 -9.57 27.86
C PHE A 24 4.29 -9.95 27.77
N SER A 25 4.58 -11.23 27.53
CA SER A 25 5.97 -11.69 27.35
C SER A 25 6.34 -11.67 25.87
N PRO A 26 7.31 -10.86 25.44
CA PRO A 26 7.82 -10.91 24.07
C PRO A 26 8.62 -12.19 23.79
N ASP A 27 8.83 -12.47 22.51
CA ASP A 27 9.82 -13.46 22.04
C ASP A 27 11.22 -12.97 22.39
N THR A 28 11.93 -13.77 23.20
CA THR A 28 13.25 -13.44 23.75
C THR A 28 14.39 -13.54 22.76
N LYS A 29 14.15 -14.07 21.55
CA LYS A 29 15.18 -14.22 20.51
C LYS A 29 15.39 -12.98 19.65
N ARG A 30 14.55 -11.96 19.78
CA ARG A 30 14.72 -10.66 19.11
C ARG A 30 14.82 -9.55 20.16
N PRO A 31 15.68 -8.53 19.96
CA PRO A 31 15.62 -7.34 20.79
C PRO A 31 14.20 -6.73 20.66
N PRO A 32 13.51 -6.48 21.78
CA PRO A 32 12.15 -5.96 21.75
C PRO A 32 12.15 -4.55 21.14
N THR A 33 11.30 -4.31 20.15
CA THR A 33 11.05 -2.97 19.60
C THR A 33 9.96 -2.32 20.41
N TYR A 34 10.24 -1.15 20.98
CA TYR A 34 9.24 -0.33 21.66
C TYR A 34 9.52 1.14 21.44
N PHE A 35 8.49 1.96 21.50
CA PHE A 35 8.58 3.41 21.36
C PHE A 35 7.38 4.05 22.02
N ILE A 36 7.59 5.09 22.83
CA ILE A 36 6.51 5.86 23.42
C ILE A 36 6.79 7.34 23.19
N GLY A 37 5.86 8.02 22.52
CA GLY A 37 5.97 9.43 22.18
C GLY A 37 4.64 10.18 22.33
N GLU A 38 4.67 11.38 22.89
CA GLU A 38 3.54 12.32 22.83
C GLU A 38 3.57 13.07 21.50
N LEU A 39 2.49 12.99 20.74
CA LEU A 39 2.40 13.61 19.43
C LEU A 39 2.32 15.14 19.51
N GLY A 40 3.25 15.83 18.83
CA GLY A 40 3.30 17.30 18.74
C GLY A 40 2.59 17.87 17.52
N LYS A 41 2.67 17.18 16.37
CA LYS A 41 2.03 17.61 15.11
C LYS A 41 0.75 16.82 14.79
N ASN A 42 -0.24 16.92 15.68
CA ASN A 42 -1.45 16.08 15.67
C ASN A 42 -2.19 16.04 14.31
N VAL A 43 -2.54 17.20 13.76
CA VAL A 43 -3.36 17.27 12.54
C VAL A 43 -2.58 16.78 11.31
N ALA A 44 -1.33 17.19 11.17
CA ALA A 44 -0.49 16.77 10.05
C ALA A 44 -0.26 15.25 10.08
N PHE A 45 0.05 14.69 11.25
CA PHE A 45 0.21 13.24 11.41
C PHE A 45 -1.09 12.49 11.09
N ARG A 46 -2.24 12.99 11.56
CA ARG A 46 -3.55 12.41 11.22
C ARG A 46 -3.77 12.33 9.72
N GLU A 47 -3.56 13.42 8.98
CA GLU A 47 -3.75 13.40 7.52
C GLU A 47 -2.76 12.44 6.85
N ALA A 48 -1.51 12.39 7.32
CA ALA A 48 -0.48 11.52 6.78
C ALA A 48 -0.75 10.02 7.02
N ILE A 49 -1.07 9.61 8.25
CA ILE A 49 -1.41 8.22 8.56
C ILE A 49 -2.72 7.80 7.89
N SER A 50 -3.62 8.75 7.66
CA SER A 50 -4.85 8.49 6.92
C SER A 50 -4.63 8.38 5.40
N ALA A 51 -3.62 9.02 4.83
CA ALA A 51 -3.22 8.73 3.45
C ALA A 51 -2.64 7.32 3.34
N LEU A 52 -1.94 6.85 4.38
CA LEU A 52 -1.45 5.46 4.44
C LEU A 52 -2.62 4.46 4.48
N HIS A 53 -3.68 4.77 5.23
CA HIS A 53 -4.94 4.01 5.18
C HIS A 53 -5.46 3.83 3.75
N ASP A 54 -5.50 4.92 2.97
CA ASP A 54 -6.01 4.89 1.59
C ASP A 54 -5.14 3.98 0.68
N VAL A 55 -3.85 3.78 1.01
CA VAL A 55 -3.01 2.77 0.37
C VAL A 55 -3.46 1.37 0.78
N VAL A 56 -3.55 1.11 2.09
CA VAL A 56 -3.91 -0.19 2.67
C VAL A 56 -5.21 -0.72 2.05
N VAL A 57 -6.27 0.09 2.04
CA VAL A 57 -7.59 -0.34 1.55
C VAL A 57 -7.74 -0.30 0.03
N SER A 58 -6.76 0.24 -0.71
CA SER A 58 -6.82 0.34 -2.17
C SER A 58 -6.82 -1.04 -2.82
N ASP A 59 -7.79 -1.27 -3.70
CA ASP A 59 -7.83 -2.44 -4.58
C ASP A 59 -8.45 -2.03 -5.93
N LEU A 60 -7.64 -2.00 -6.98
CA LEU A 60 -8.10 -1.68 -8.33
C LEU A 60 -8.35 -2.93 -9.18
N ARG A 61 -8.26 -4.13 -8.60
CA ARG A 61 -8.68 -5.35 -9.30
C ARG A 61 -10.16 -5.26 -9.63
N PHE A 62 -10.54 -5.85 -10.76
CA PHE A 62 -11.94 -5.89 -11.14
C PHE A 62 -12.73 -6.72 -10.13
N LYS A 63 -13.50 -6.05 -9.28
CA LYS A 63 -14.50 -6.69 -8.41
C LYS A 63 -15.78 -6.85 -9.25
N PRO A 64 -16.16 -8.09 -9.65
CA PRO A 64 -17.41 -8.27 -10.38
C PRO A 64 -18.53 -7.74 -9.50
N LYS A 65 -19.34 -6.81 -10.04
CA LYS A 65 -20.54 -6.35 -9.34
C LYS A 65 -21.35 -7.58 -8.94
N ASP A 66 -21.78 -7.62 -7.68
CA ASP A 66 -22.76 -8.62 -7.27
C ASP A 66 -24.00 -8.42 -8.14
N ARG A 67 -24.19 -9.35 -9.07
CA ARG A 67 -25.30 -9.37 -10.01
C ARG A 67 -26.29 -10.44 -9.60
N THR A 68 -26.30 -10.90 -8.35
CA THR A 68 -27.19 -11.99 -7.93
C THR A 68 -28.65 -11.58 -8.17
N GLU A 69 -29.05 -10.37 -7.78
CA GLU A 69 -30.39 -9.82 -8.05
C GLU A 69 -30.64 -9.61 -9.55
N TYR A 70 -29.67 -9.08 -10.29
CA TYR A 70 -29.79 -8.88 -11.75
C TYR A 70 -29.83 -10.21 -12.53
N LYS A 71 -29.11 -11.25 -12.07
CA LYS A 71 -29.13 -12.59 -12.64
C LYS A 71 -30.43 -13.31 -12.31
N GLN A 72 -31.00 -13.09 -11.12
CA GLN A 72 -32.34 -13.57 -10.76
C GLN A 72 -33.42 -12.87 -11.59
N TRP A 73 -33.32 -11.55 -11.75
CA TRP A 73 -34.19 -10.77 -12.63
C TRP A 73 -34.05 -11.16 -14.11
N ARG A 74 -32.81 -11.35 -14.59
CA ARG A 74 -32.54 -11.80 -15.97
C ARG A 74 -32.95 -13.24 -16.18
N ALA A 75 -32.79 -14.15 -15.22
CA ALA A 75 -33.32 -15.52 -15.31
C ALA A 75 -34.86 -15.53 -15.42
N ASN A 76 -35.53 -14.55 -14.81
CA ASN A 76 -36.97 -14.34 -14.97
C ASN A 76 -37.34 -13.65 -16.31
N GLN A 77 -36.41 -12.91 -16.94
CA GLN A 77 -36.61 -12.27 -18.25
C GLN A 77 -36.14 -13.11 -19.46
N ASP A 78 -35.17 -14.01 -19.28
CA ASP A 78 -34.64 -14.92 -20.31
C ASP A 78 -35.69 -15.97 -20.74
N GLN A 79 -36.86 -15.98 -20.09
CA GLN A 79 -38.05 -16.70 -20.53
C GLN A 79 -38.77 -16.03 -21.71
N GLN A 80 -38.35 -14.84 -22.17
CA GLN A 80 -39.06 -14.06 -23.19
C GLN A 80 -38.28 -13.42 -24.34
N ASP A 81 -36.99 -13.67 -24.57
CA ASP A 81 -36.35 -13.09 -25.77
C ASP A 81 -35.22 -13.94 -26.38
N TRP A 82 -35.62 -14.96 -27.16
CA TRP A 82 -34.72 -15.73 -28.03
C TRP A 82 -35.23 -15.90 -29.47
N GLN A 83 -36.04 -14.96 -29.98
CA GLN A 83 -36.55 -15.07 -31.36
C GLN A 83 -36.02 -14.03 -32.36
N ILE A 84 -35.16 -13.07 -32.00
CA ILE A 84 -34.88 -11.93 -32.94
C ILE A 84 -33.41 -11.69 -33.34
N ILE A 85 -32.38 -12.33 -32.77
CA ILE A 85 -30.98 -12.05 -33.18
C ILE A 85 -30.34 -13.24 -33.89
N ALA A 86 -30.83 -13.57 -35.09
CA ALA A 86 -30.19 -14.55 -35.97
C ALA A 86 -30.36 -14.16 -37.44
N ALA A 87 -29.81 -13.01 -37.85
CA ALA A 87 -29.67 -12.67 -39.26
C ALA A 87 -28.49 -11.70 -39.49
N GLN A 88 -27.28 -12.11 -39.11
CA GLN A 88 -26.00 -11.70 -39.72
C GLN A 88 -24.84 -12.27 -38.88
N ARG A 89 -24.18 -13.30 -39.43
CA ARG A 89 -22.88 -13.93 -39.05
C ARG A 89 -22.96 -15.43 -38.74
N GLN A 90 -23.52 -16.21 -39.66
CA GLN A 90 -23.51 -17.68 -39.62
C GLN A 90 -22.07 -18.25 -39.62
N ASP A 91 -21.15 -17.64 -40.37
CA ASP A 91 -19.77 -18.16 -40.52
C ASP A 91 -18.88 -17.98 -39.29
N LEU A 92 -19.06 -16.90 -38.53
CA LEU A 92 -18.36 -16.70 -37.26
C LEU A 92 -18.98 -17.56 -36.16
N ALA A 93 -20.30 -17.71 -36.13
CA ALA A 93 -20.99 -18.57 -35.17
C ALA A 93 -20.55 -20.04 -35.30
N ASN A 94 -20.45 -20.55 -36.53
CA ASN A 94 -20.00 -21.92 -36.80
C ASN A 94 -18.55 -22.21 -36.39
N LYS A 95 -17.67 -21.19 -36.37
CA LYS A 95 -16.29 -21.31 -35.87
C LYS A 95 -16.18 -21.12 -34.36
N ILE A 96 -17.00 -20.24 -33.80
CA ILE A 96 -16.99 -19.93 -32.36
C ILE A 96 -17.59 -21.08 -31.55
N GLN A 97 -18.64 -21.73 -32.06
CA GLN A 97 -19.33 -22.81 -31.35
C GLN A 97 -18.43 -24.00 -30.95
N PRO A 98 -17.60 -24.59 -31.83
CA PRO A 98 -16.70 -25.67 -31.43
C PRO A 98 -15.60 -25.19 -30.47
N LEU A 99 -15.04 -23.99 -30.68
CA LEU A 99 -14.03 -23.42 -29.79
C LEU A 99 -14.60 -23.09 -28.40
N GLN A 100 -15.85 -22.64 -28.32
CA GLN A 100 -16.55 -22.43 -27.05
C GLN A 100 -16.84 -23.75 -26.35
N ALA A 101 -17.22 -24.81 -27.08
CA ALA A 101 -17.41 -26.13 -26.51
C ALA A 101 -16.09 -26.68 -25.93
N GLU A 102 -14.99 -26.57 -26.67
CA GLU A 102 -13.65 -26.96 -26.22
C GLU A 102 -13.20 -26.15 -25.00
N LEU A 103 -13.34 -24.81 -25.04
CA LEU A 103 -13.03 -23.95 -23.91
C LEU A 103 -13.86 -24.30 -22.67
N THR A 104 -15.15 -24.63 -22.87
CA THR A 104 -16.05 -25.04 -21.79
C THR A 104 -15.58 -26.34 -21.16
N GLN A 105 -15.19 -27.33 -21.98
CA GLN A 105 -14.68 -28.60 -21.51
C GLN A 105 -13.33 -28.46 -20.79
N LEU A 106 -12.41 -27.64 -21.31
CA LEU A 106 -11.14 -27.31 -20.65
C LEU A 106 -11.37 -26.61 -19.31
N ASN A 107 -12.30 -25.66 -19.24
CA ASN A 107 -12.67 -24.99 -18.00
C ASN A 107 -13.31 -25.95 -16.99
N GLN A 108 -14.17 -26.86 -17.43
CA GLN A 108 -14.75 -27.90 -16.57
C GLN A 108 -13.67 -28.84 -16.01
N ASN A 109 -12.75 -29.30 -16.85
CA ASN A 109 -11.64 -30.16 -16.43
C ASN A 109 -10.68 -29.44 -15.48
N ARG A 110 -10.44 -28.14 -15.69
CA ARG A 110 -9.66 -27.30 -14.77
C ARG A 110 -10.38 -27.13 -13.43
N TYR A 111 -11.69 -26.84 -13.49
CA TYR A 111 -12.50 -26.66 -12.29
C TYR A 111 -12.59 -27.96 -11.48
N GLN A 112 -12.78 -29.11 -12.12
CA GLN A 112 -12.79 -30.42 -11.45
C GLN A 112 -11.46 -30.70 -10.74
N ARG A 113 -10.32 -30.50 -11.42
CA ARG A 113 -8.99 -30.68 -10.83
C ARG A 113 -8.75 -29.77 -9.61
N LEU A 114 -9.19 -28.52 -9.68
CA LEU A 114 -9.04 -27.55 -8.59
C LEU A 114 -10.22 -27.56 -7.61
N SER A 115 -11.23 -28.41 -7.80
CA SER A 115 -12.48 -28.32 -7.04
C SER A 115 -12.28 -28.58 -5.55
N THR A 116 -11.39 -29.52 -5.19
CA THR A 116 -11.02 -29.79 -3.80
C THR A 116 -10.35 -28.58 -3.15
N PHE A 117 -9.42 -27.94 -3.86
CA PHE A 117 -8.77 -26.71 -3.41
C PHE A 117 -9.77 -25.56 -3.24
N TYR A 118 -10.64 -25.32 -4.24
CA TYR A 118 -11.63 -24.25 -4.16
C TYR A 118 -12.66 -24.49 -3.05
N LYS A 119 -13.09 -25.74 -2.83
CA LYS A 119 -13.99 -26.10 -1.72
C LYS A 119 -13.32 -25.91 -0.37
N ALA A 120 -12.08 -26.38 -0.18
CA ALA A 120 -11.34 -26.18 1.06
C ALA A 120 -11.09 -24.70 1.34
N ARG A 121 -10.69 -23.94 0.31
CA ARG A 121 -10.53 -22.49 0.39
C ARG A 121 -11.83 -21.79 0.76
N GLN A 122 -12.95 -22.17 0.14
CA GLN A 122 -14.25 -21.59 0.46
C GLN A 122 -14.71 -21.96 1.87
N GLN A 123 -14.49 -23.19 2.33
CA GLN A 123 -14.76 -23.58 3.72
C GLN A 123 -13.94 -22.77 4.72
N TYR A 124 -12.65 -22.55 4.43
CA TYR A 124 -11.78 -21.70 5.23
C TYR A 124 -12.28 -20.24 5.29
N TYR A 125 -12.62 -19.63 4.15
CA TYR A 125 -13.15 -18.26 4.13
C TYR A 125 -14.56 -18.14 4.74
N ASN A 126 -15.41 -19.16 4.59
CA ASN A 126 -16.71 -19.19 5.26
C ASN A 126 -16.53 -19.30 6.78
N TYR A 127 -15.60 -20.14 7.24
CA TYR A 127 -15.23 -20.23 8.65
C TYR A 127 -14.71 -18.89 9.18
N LEU A 128 -13.80 -18.24 8.45
CA LEU A 128 -13.32 -16.90 8.79
C LEU A 128 -14.49 -15.91 8.88
N TYR A 129 -15.39 -15.86 7.89
CA TYR A 129 -16.55 -14.96 7.95
C TYR A 129 -17.47 -15.15 9.15
N GLU A 130 -17.63 -16.40 9.60
CA GLU A 130 -18.51 -16.76 10.71
C GLU A 130 -17.85 -16.58 12.09
N LYS A 131 -16.52 -16.74 12.18
CA LYS A 131 -15.78 -16.76 13.45
C LYS A 131 -14.93 -15.53 13.69
N ASP A 132 -14.39 -14.94 12.64
CA ASP A 132 -13.46 -13.81 12.70
C ASP A 132 -13.53 -13.01 11.40
N ARG A 133 -14.49 -12.08 11.34
CA ARG A 133 -14.69 -11.20 10.17
C ARG A 133 -13.50 -10.27 9.94
N ASP A 134 -12.72 -9.98 10.97
CA ASP A 134 -11.57 -9.09 10.90
C ASP A 134 -10.40 -9.83 10.25
N ALA A 135 -10.24 -11.14 10.52
CA ALA A 135 -9.30 -12.00 9.80
C ALA A 135 -9.62 -12.23 8.30
N TRP A 136 -10.76 -11.74 7.78
CA TRP A 136 -11.02 -11.70 6.33
C TRP A 136 -10.11 -10.64 5.65
N PHE A 137 -9.82 -9.52 6.33
CA PHE A 137 -9.08 -8.39 5.78
C PHE A 137 -7.84 -8.08 6.63
N VAL A 138 -6.96 -9.06 6.80
CA VAL A 138 -5.65 -8.80 7.43
C VAL A 138 -4.79 -8.01 6.45
N LEU A 139 -4.48 -6.77 6.81
CA LEU A 139 -3.50 -5.95 6.13
C LEU A 139 -2.50 -5.50 7.18
N ASP A 140 -1.23 -5.86 7.01
CA ASP A 140 -0.23 -5.81 8.07
C ASP A 140 0.76 -4.66 7.86
N PRO A 141 0.42 -3.39 8.15
CA PRO A 141 1.40 -2.33 8.09
C PRO A 141 2.56 -2.65 9.03
N VAL A 142 3.75 -2.48 8.48
CA VAL A 142 5.02 -2.71 9.15
C VAL A 142 5.44 -1.40 9.80
N ILE A 143 5.74 -1.44 11.08
CA ILE A 143 6.21 -0.29 11.86
C ILE A 143 7.66 -0.53 12.21
N THR A 144 8.51 0.42 11.84
CA THR A 144 9.93 0.38 12.19
C THR A 144 10.29 1.59 13.03
N VAL A 145 10.94 1.32 14.17
CA VAL A 145 11.57 2.33 15.02
C VAL A 145 13.04 2.36 14.62
N HIS A 146 13.44 3.44 13.94
CA HIS A 146 14.82 3.73 13.53
C HIS A 146 15.42 4.78 14.47
N PRO A 147 16.76 4.90 14.64
CA PRO A 147 17.36 5.96 15.46
C PRO A 147 16.97 7.40 15.09
N ASP A 148 16.49 7.66 13.87
CA ASP A 148 16.16 9.02 13.41
C ASP A 148 14.65 9.28 13.26
N GLU A 149 13.87 8.22 13.07
CA GLU A 149 12.44 8.32 12.82
C GLU A 149 11.69 7.03 13.16
N VAL A 150 10.38 7.17 13.41
CA VAL A 150 9.44 6.05 13.35
C VAL A 150 8.78 6.07 11.99
N PHE A 151 8.81 4.95 11.27
CA PHE A 151 8.14 4.87 9.97
C PHE A 151 7.20 3.67 9.85
N PHE A 152 6.18 3.86 9.02
CA PHE A 152 5.09 2.92 8.76
C PHE A 152 5.11 2.57 7.28
N GLU A 153 5.03 1.31 6.94
CA GLU A 153 5.00 0.84 5.57
C GLU A 153 3.83 -0.10 5.33
N CYS A 154 3.26 -0.07 4.13
CA CYS A 154 2.21 -1.00 3.74
C CYS A 154 2.14 -1.17 2.23
N PHE A 155 1.51 -2.27 1.81
CA PHE A 155 1.05 -2.45 0.43
C PHE A 155 -0.46 -2.33 0.32
N SER A 156 -0.93 -2.02 -0.89
CA SER A 156 -2.35 -2.15 -1.24
C SER A 156 -2.79 -3.61 -1.30
N GLN A 157 -4.10 -3.88 -1.23
CA GLN A 157 -4.65 -5.25 -1.31
C GLN A 157 -4.29 -6.00 -2.61
N ASP A 158 -3.98 -5.25 -3.66
CA ASP A 158 -3.51 -5.76 -4.95
C ASP A 158 -1.99 -5.55 -5.16
N GLU A 159 -1.27 -5.25 -4.08
CA GLU A 159 0.18 -5.17 -3.95
C GLU A 159 0.91 -4.33 -5.01
N SER A 160 0.22 -3.44 -5.71
CA SER A 160 0.77 -2.60 -6.79
C SER A 160 1.03 -1.16 -6.34
N SER A 161 0.66 -0.84 -5.10
CA SER A 161 0.98 0.41 -4.42
C SER A 161 1.73 0.09 -3.15
N TYR A 162 2.82 0.81 -2.95
CA TYR A 162 3.59 0.86 -1.73
C TYR A 162 3.36 2.22 -1.08
N GLY A 163 3.13 2.23 0.23
CA GLY A 163 3.03 3.44 1.03
C GLY A 163 4.04 3.40 2.15
N ARG A 164 4.74 4.51 2.38
CA ARG A 164 5.59 4.73 3.54
C ARG A 164 5.31 6.08 4.16
N LEU A 165 5.07 6.12 5.47
CA LEU A 165 5.04 7.34 6.25
C LEU A 165 6.22 7.34 7.21
N GLY A 166 7.19 8.23 7.01
CA GLY A 166 8.25 8.50 7.99
C GLY A 166 7.89 9.68 8.88
N ALA A 167 8.07 9.53 10.18
CA ALA A 167 7.88 10.58 11.17
C ALA A 167 9.14 10.74 12.01
N SER A 168 9.85 11.85 11.79
CA SER A 168 11.02 12.22 12.59
C SER A 168 10.62 12.37 14.05
N TYR A 169 11.59 12.18 14.95
CA TYR A 169 11.41 12.43 16.37
C TYR A 169 10.97 13.87 16.73
N GLU A 170 11.24 14.84 15.86
CA GLU A 170 10.74 16.22 15.98
C GLU A 170 9.20 16.35 15.87
N VAL A 171 8.52 15.30 15.37
CA VAL A 171 7.05 15.22 15.34
C VAL A 171 6.46 15.06 16.75
N PHE A 172 7.25 14.57 17.69
CA PHE A 172 6.84 14.25 19.06
C PHE A 172 7.36 15.31 20.04
N LYS A 173 6.53 15.73 21.00
CA LYS A 173 6.94 16.70 22.04
C LYS A 173 7.83 16.07 23.09
N THR A 174 7.59 14.80 23.38
CA THR A 174 8.29 14.05 24.42
C THR A 174 8.39 12.62 23.95
N ILE A 175 9.60 12.09 23.97
CA ILE A 175 9.91 10.71 23.65
C ILE A 175 10.53 10.13 24.92
N SER A 176 10.03 8.99 25.38
CA SER A 176 10.65 8.28 26.49
C SER A 176 11.75 7.34 25.96
N GLU A 177 12.02 6.23 26.66
CA GLU A 177 12.86 5.19 26.12
C GLU A 177 12.23 4.54 24.87
N PHE A 178 13.07 4.18 23.92
CA PHE A 178 12.70 3.37 22.76
C PHE A 178 13.82 2.36 22.47
N ALA A 179 13.46 1.29 21.76
CA ALA A 179 14.42 0.33 21.23
C ALA A 179 14.13 0.10 19.75
N CYS A 180 15.18 0.19 18.95
CA CYS A 180 15.08 0.06 17.50
C CYS A 180 14.66 -1.34 17.07
N GLY A 181 13.96 -1.40 15.96
CA GLY A 181 13.59 -2.64 15.27
C GLY A 181 12.23 -2.50 14.58
N THR A 182 11.70 -3.65 14.15
CA THR A 182 10.52 -3.69 13.29
C THR A 182 9.47 -4.64 13.86
N THR A 183 8.24 -4.15 13.91
CA THR A 183 7.05 -4.92 14.26
C THR A 183 5.98 -4.71 13.20
N ASN A 184 4.90 -5.46 13.27
CA ASN A 184 3.74 -5.33 12.40
C ASN A 184 2.47 -5.45 13.24
N ILE A 185 1.40 -4.85 12.74
CA ILE A 185 0.12 -4.75 13.44
C ILE A 185 -1.01 -5.12 12.49
N ASP A 186 -2.10 -5.65 13.02
CA ASP A 186 -3.29 -5.98 12.23
C ASP A 186 -4.13 -4.74 11.96
N TYR A 187 -4.07 -4.16 10.77
CA TYR A 187 -4.75 -2.91 10.51
C TYR A 187 -6.26 -3.07 10.38
N SER A 188 -7.00 -2.58 11.39
CA SER A 188 -8.46 -2.60 11.39
C SER A 188 -9.10 -1.27 10.99
N ALA A 189 -10.37 -1.33 10.55
CA ALA A 189 -11.19 -0.13 10.38
C ALA A 189 -11.42 0.62 11.71
N ALA A 190 -11.35 -0.09 12.85
CA ALA A 190 -11.45 0.50 14.17
C ALA A 190 -10.22 1.39 14.47
N LEU A 191 -9.00 0.90 14.20
CA LEU A 191 -7.79 1.70 14.34
C LEU A 191 -7.81 2.94 13.45
N TYR A 192 -8.28 2.80 12.20
CA TYR A 192 -8.45 3.97 11.32
C TYR A 192 -9.36 5.04 11.94
N ASN A 193 -10.48 4.62 12.54
CA ASN A 193 -11.41 5.54 13.21
C ASN A 193 -10.75 6.22 14.42
N GLU A 194 -9.88 5.54 15.16
CA GLU A 194 -9.11 6.15 16.26
C GLU A 194 -8.17 7.24 15.74
N PHE A 195 -7.47 7.02 14.63
CA PHE A 195 -6.68 8.08 13.99
C PHE A 195 -7.54 9.28 13.62
N GLN A 196 -8.77 9.06 13.13
CA GLN A 196 -9.68 10.17 12.80
C GLN A 196 -10.08 11.01 14.01
N LYS A 197 -9.90 10.54 15.25
CA LYS A 197 -10.20 11.30 16.48
C LYS A 197 -9.06 12.19 16.95
N ILE A 198 -7.88 12.10 16.35
CA ILE A 198 -6.73 12.96 16.68
C ILE A 198 -7.09 14.43 16.43
N ARG A 199 -6.89 15.29 17.45
CA ARG A 199 -7.17 16.73 17.41
C ARG A 199 -6.01 17.50 18.04
N SER A 200 -5.81 18.74 17.62
CA SER A 200 -4.75 19.62 18.14
C SER A 200 -4.91 19.97 19.63
N TYR A 201 -6.14 19.97 20.15
CA TYR A 201 -6.43 20.29 21.55
C TYR A 201 -6.41 19.07 22.48
N LYS A 202 -6.23 17.84 21.95
CA LYS A 202 -6.14 16.62 22.75
C LYS A 202 -4.70 16.14 22.80
N THR A 203 -4.25 15.71 23.97
CA THR A 203 -3.00 14.96 24.09
C THR A 203 -3.22 13.55 23.57
N THR A 204 -2.37 13.15 22.62
CA THR A 204 -2.34 11.83 21.99
C THR A 204 -0.97 11.22 22.27
N GLN A 205 -0.96 10.08 22.95
CA GLN A 205 0.23 9.28 23.18
C GLN A 205 0.25 8.12 22.18
N PHE A 206 1.41 7.92 21.59
CA PHE A 206 1.69 6.89 20.60
C PHE A 206 2.61 5.85 21.25
N GLU A 207 2.16 4.60 21.36
CA GLU A 207 2.89 3.55 22.04
C GLU A 207 3.01 2.29 21.16
N ILE A 208 4.24 1.92 20.86
CA ILE A 208 4.61 0.67 20.20
C ILE A 208 5.16 -0.26 21.28
N ASP A 209 4.53 -1.40 21.49
CA ASP A 209 4.95 -2.45 22.41
C ASP A 209 5.29 -3.74 21.63
N PRO A 210 6.21 -4.59 22.11
CA PRO A 210 6.52 -5.87 21.46
C PRO A 210 5.31 -6.81 21.26
N SER A 211 4.25 -6.63 22.05
CA SER A 211 2.99 -7.38 21.99
C SER A 211 1.95 -6.77 21.05
N GLY A 212 2.15 -5.54 20.56
CA GLY A 212 1.16 -4.84 19.74
C GLY A 212 1.30 -3.32 19.76
N PHE A 213 0.30 -2.64 19.18
CA PHE A 213 0.29 -1.18 19.08
C PHE A 213 -0.89 -0.59 19.84
N GLU A 214 -0.64 0.44 20.66
CA GLU A 214 -1.63 1.09 21.50
C GLU A 214 -1.72 2.60 21.18
N VAL A 215 -2.95 3.08 20.98
CA VAL A 215 -3.25 4.51 20.85
C VAL A 215 -4.05 4.97 22.04
N LYS A 216 -3.55 6.01 22.73
CA LYS A 216 -4.23 6.59 23.89
C LYS A 216 -4.51 8.07 23.67
N THR A 217 -5.80 8.41 23.67
CA THR A 217 -6.29 9.80 23.61
C THR A 217 -6.94 10.17 24.95
N THR A 218 -6.69 11.39 25.42
CA THR A 218 -7.24 11.87 26.71
C THR A 218 -8.77 11.79 26.73
N HIS A 219 -9.34 11.20 27.78
CA HIS A 219 -10.78 10.92 28.00
C HIS A 219 -11.43 9.79 27.18
N GLU A 220 -10.64 8.92 26.55
CA GLU A 220 -11.15 7.74 25.84
C GLU A 220 -10.46 6.45 26.32
N ALA A 221 -11.11 5.30 26.11
CA ALA A 221 -10.52 4.00 26.43
C ALA A 221 -9.32 3.71 25.52
N ALA A 222 -8.31 3.05 26.07
CA ALA A 222 -7.15 2.59 25.29
C ALA A 222 -7.58 1.56 24.24
N PHE A 223 -7.04 1.68 23.03
CA PHE A 223 -7.26 0.73 21.94
C PHE A 223 -5.94 0.04 21.58
N LYS A 224 -5.96 -1.30 21.55
CA LYS A 224 -4.78 -2.14 21.32
C LYS A 224 -5.00 -3.14 20.20
N GLU A 225 -4.09 -3.17 19.22
CA GLU A 225 -4.03 -4.21 18.18
C GLU A 225 -2.93 -5.23 18.47
N VAL A 226 -3.18 -6.48 18.06
CA VAL A 226 -2.30 -7.63 18.30
C VAL A 226 -1.32 -7.80 17.14
N LYS A 227 -0.10 -8.24 17.46
CA LYS A 227 0.92 -8.62 16.48
C LYS A 227 0.55 -9.91 15.73
N ILE A 228 0.64 -9.89 14.40
CA ILE A 228 0.40 -11.04 13.50
C ILE A 228 1.67 -11.34 12.68
N ASP A 229 1.75 -12.43 11.92
CA ASP A 229 2.87 -12.71 11.00
C ASP A 229 2.63 -12.08 9.62
N LEU A 230 3.67 -11.46 9.05
CA LEU A 230 3.61 -10.80 7.74
C LEU A 230 3.56 -11.83 6.59
N PRO A 231 2.73 -11.63 5.54
CA PRO A 231 2.72 -12.50 4.36
C PRO A 231 4.04 -12.55 3.60
N ASP A 232 4.43 -13.74 3.10
CA ASP A 232 5.63 -13.92 2.27
C ASP A 232 5.67 -13.01 1.03
N SER A 233 4.51 -12.69 0.44
CA SER A 233 4.41 -11.79 -0.72
C SER A 233 4.87 -10.37 -0.38
N TRP A 234 4.57 -9.88 0.82
CA TRP A 234 5.00 -8.56 1.28
C TRP A 234 6.49 -8.50 1.52
N VAL A 235 7.08 -9.54 2.14
CA VAL A 235 8.54 -9.64 2.31
C VAL A 235 9.24 -9.52 0.96
N ARG A 236 8.77 -10.26 -0.05
CA ARG A 236 9.27 -10.13 -1.43
C ARG A 236 9.01 -8.74 -2.01
N GLY A 237 7.83 -8.17 -1.79
CA GLY A 237 7.48 -6.82 -2.23
C GLY A 237 8.44 -5.75 -1.70
N PHE A 238 8.79 -5.79 -0.42
CA PHE A 238 9.74 -4.84 0.19
C PHE A 238 11.12 -4.91 -0.48
N LEU A 239 11.61 -6.10 -0.80
CA LEU A 239 12.86 -6.28 -1.54
C LEU A 239 12.77 -5.65 -2.94
N GLN A 240 11.64 -5.83 -3.63
CA GLN A 240 11.45 -5.28 -4.98
C GLN A 240 11.36 -3.76 -4.97
N VAL A 241 10.66 -3.18 -3.98
CA VAL A 241 10.59 -1.73 -3.77
C VAL A 241 11.97 -1.16 -3.47
N SER A 242 12.70 -1.76 -2.53
CA SER A 242 14.07 -1.33 -2.17
C SER A 242 15.01 -1.40 -3.37
N SER A 243 14.92 -2.48 -4.16
CA SER A 243 15.70 -2.64 -5.39
C SER A 243 15.35 -1.57 -6.42
N ALA A 244 14.06 -1.27 -6.61
CA ALA A 244 13.62 -0.24 -7.54
C ALA A 244 14.05 1.17 -7.10
N MET A 245 14.02 1.48 -5.80
CA MET A 245 14.47 2.77 -5.26
C MET A 245 15.96 3.02 -5.50
N ALA A 246 16.78 1.98 -5.70
CA ALA A 246 18.19 2.11 -6.03
C ALA A 246 18.47 2.36 -7.53
N LEU A 247 17.45 2.28 -8.40
CA LEU A 247 17.62 2.50 -9.84
C LEU A 247 17.73 4.00 -10.18
N PRO A 248 18.47 4.37 -11.24
CA PRO A 248 18.50 5.74 -11.72
C PRO A 248 17.09 6.25 -12.05
N ALA A 249 16.74 7.41 -11.49
CA ALA A 249 15.42 8.02 -11.69
C ALA A 249 15.54 9.46 -12.17
N THR A 250 14.66 9.83 -13.09
CA THR A 250 14.42 11.24 -13.42
C THR A 250 13.62 11.88 -12.29
N THR A 251 14.19 12.90 -11.66
CA THR A 251 13.62 13.52 -10.46
C THR A 251 13.25 14.97 -10.72
N PHE A 252 12.10 15.41 -10.22
CA PHE A 252 11.67 16.80 -10.24
C PHE A 252 10.65 17.08 -9.14
N ASP A 253 10.57 18.36 -8.74
CA ASP A 253 9.64 18.82 -7.71
C ASP A 253 8.38 19.42 -8.35
N LEU A 254 7.23 19.16 -7.75
CA LEU A 254 5.94 19.78 -8.02
C LEU A 254 5.42 20.49 -6.77
N GLN A 255 4.65 21.55 -6.99
CA GLN A 255 3.94 22.25 -5.91
C GLN A 255 2.70 21.46 -5.50
N PRO A 256 2.21 21.59 -4.26
CA PRO A 256 0.98 20.92 -3.82
C PRO A 256 -0.23 21.22 -4.72
N MET A 257 -0.31 22.44 -5.27
CA MET A 257 -1.37 22.83 -6.20
C MET A 257 -1.31 22.09 -7.54
N ASP A 258 -0.13 21.65 -7.97
CA ASP A 258 0.00 20.84 -9.19
C ASP A 258 -0.61 19.44 -8.96
N ILE A 259 -0.34 18.82 -7.79
CA ILE A 259 -0.98 17.55 -7.39
C ILE A 259 -2.50 17.70 -7.26
N HIS A 260 -2.97 18.82 -6.70
CA HIS A 260 -4.40 19.14 -6.69
C HIS A 260 -4.99 19.14 -8.11
N ASN A 261 -4.33 19.81 -9.06
CA ASN A 261 -4.81 19.90 -10.44
C ASN A 261 -4.81 18.52 -11.13
N ILE A 262 -3.81 17.68 -10.87
CA ILE A 262 -3.76 16.28 -11.32
C ILE A 262 -4.98 15.52 -10.79
N CYS A 263 -5.22 15.56 -9.47
CA CYS A 263 -6.35 14.90 -8.83
C CYS A 263 -7.68 15.40 -9.38
N PHE A 264 -7.82 16.70 -9.59
CA PHE A 264 -9.02 17.33 -10.12
C PHE A 264 -9.37 16.85 -11.53
N VAL A 265 -8.39 16.81 -12.44
CA VAL A 265 -8.59 16.28 -13.81
C VAL A 265 -9.02 14.82 -13.75
N LEU A 266 -8.35 14.01 -12.93
CA LEU A 266 -8.69 12.60 -12.78
C LEU A 266 -10.12 12.41 -12.22
N ARG A 267 -10.55 13.19 -11.22
CA ARG A 267 -11.92 13.10 -10.67
C ARG A 267 -12.98 13.44 -11.72
N ARG A 268 -12.75 14.47 -12.55
CA ARG A 268 -13.73 14.94 -13.53
C ARG A 268 -13.88 14.04 -14.74
N HIS A 269 -12.83 13.31 -15.10
CA HIS A 269 -12.81 12.52 -16.33
C HIS A 269 -12.65 11.05 -16.02
N LYS A 270 -13.61 10.20 -16.43
CA LYS A 270 -13.54 8.74 -16.28
C LYS A 270 -13.16 8.06 -17.59
N GLU A 271 -12.13 7.22 -17.57
CA GLU A 271 -11.57 6.57 -18.74
C GLU A 271 -12.50 5.47 -19.24
N LYS A 272 -13.10 5.66 -20.42
CA LYS A 272 -13.91 4.61 -21.06
C LYS A 272 -13.06 3.75 -21.99
N THR A 273 -12.06 4.36 -22.63
CA THR A 273 -11.16 3.73 -23.60
C THR A 273 -9.70 3.90 -23.21
N GLY A 274 -8.83 3.08 -23.78
CA GLY A 274 -7.38 3.25 -23.67
C GLY A 274 -6.83 4.17 -24.77
N PRO A 275 -5.58 4.64 -24.62
CA PRO A 275 -4.68 4.38 -23.49
C PRO A 275 -4.99 5.22 -22.24
N ARG A 276 -4.64 4.69 -21.05
CA ARG A 276 -4.92 5.30 -19.73
C ARG A 276 -3.64 5.78 -19.03
N GLY A 277 -2.70 6.33 -19.80
CA GLY A 277 -1.43 6.81 -19.31
C GLY A 277 -1.46 8.28 -18.88
N MET A 278 -0.42 8.70 -18.20
CA MET A 278 -0.09 10.10 -17.94
C MET A 278 1.33 10.34 -18.44
N ARG A 279 1.51 11.37 -19.27
CA ARG A 279 2.80 11.69 -19.89
C ARG A 279 3.39 12.94 -19.25
N TYR A 280 4.58 12.83 -18.67
CA TYR A 280 5.37 13.94 -18.21
C TYR A 280 6.28 14.41 -19.33
N HIS A 281 6.08 15.63 -19.78
CA HIS A 281 6.95 16.33 -20.73
C HIS A 281 7.93 17.19 -19.91
N LEU A 282 9.20 16.80 -19.94
CA LEU A 282 10.25 17.36 -19.11
C LEU A 282 11.27 18.01 -20.03
N LYS A 283 11.35 19.35 -20.01
CA LYS A 283 12.30 20.11 -20.80
C LYS A 283 13.12 21.01 -19.88
N PRO A 284 14.47 20.94 -19.91
CA PRO A 284 15.33 21.66 -18.97
C PRO A 284 15.00 23.16 -18.91
N GLY A 285 14.79 23.69 -17.72
CA GLY A 285 14.49 25.10 -17.47
C GLY A 285 13.04 25.53 -17.77
N GLU A 286 12.20 24.66 -18.34
CA GLU A 286 10.79 24.94 -18.60
C GLU A 286 9.88 24.29 -17.54
N PRO A 287 8.65 24.84 -17.33
CA PRO A 287 7.64 24.22 -16.48
C PRO A 287 7.34 22.76 -16.88
N VAL A 288 7.20 21.87 -15.89
CA VAL A 288 6.77 20.49 -16.12
C VAL A 288 5.36 20.49 -16.72
N ARG A 289 5.16 19.78 -17.85
CA ARG A 289 3.86 19.64 -18.50
C ARG A 289 3.37 18.20 -18.41
N ILE A 290 2.11 18.02 -18.05
CA ILE A 290 1.52 16.72 -17.78
C ILE A 290 0.32 16.52 -18.69
N VAL A 291 0.34 15.49 -19.54
CA VAL A 291 -0.73 15.18 -20.49
C VAL A 291 -1.47 13.91 -20.08
N PHE A 292 -2.79 14.01 -19.94
CA PHE A 292 -3.67 12.93 -19.51
C PHE A 292 -4.35 12.25 -20.70
N GLU A 293 -4.06 10.96 -20.92
CA GLU A 293 -4.67 10.18 -21.99
C GLU A 293 -5.97 9.50 -21.52
N PRO A 294 -6.96 9.19 -22.37
CA PRO A 294 -6.99 9.44 -23.81
C PRO A 294 -7.45 10.87 -24.17
N TRP A 295 -7.77 11.71 -23.18
CA TRP A 295 -8.37 13.03 -23.43
C TRP A 295 -7.41 14.06 -24.00
N ASN A 296 -6.10 13.84 -23.85
CA ASN A 296 -5.05 14.80 -24.17
C ASN A 296 -5.23 16.16 -23.47
N ILE A 297 -5.77 16.11 -22.24
CA ILE A 297 -5.83 17.30 -21.38
C ILE A 297 -4.42 17.57 -20.87
N GLU A 298 -3.94 18.79 -21.03
CA GLU A 298 -2.61 19.23 -20.60
C GLU A 298 -2.72 20.09 -19.34
N ILE A 299 -1.87 19.80 -18.36
CA ILE A 299 -1.63 20.63 -17.18
C ILE A 299 -0.21 21.18 -17.28
N VAL A 300 -0.07 22.50 -17.15
CA VAL A 300 1.24 23.16 -17.07
C VAL A 300 1.51 23.53 -15.62
N CYS A 301 2.57 22.97 -15.04
CA CYS A 301 2.97 23.21 -13.65
C CYS A 301 3.84 24.47 -13.60
N SER A 302 3.25 25.65 -13.77
CA SER A 302 3.96 26.91 -14.04
C SER A 302 5.03 27.28 -13.02
N ARG A 303 4.91 26.84 -11.76
CA ARG A 303 5.84 27.13 -10.66
C ARG A 303 6.86 26.00 -10.41
N SER A 304 6.85 24.98 -11.27
CA SER A 304 7.59 23.74 -11.07
C SER A 304 8.46 23.48 -12.31
N PRO A 305 9.58 24.20 -12.47
CA PRO A 305 10.48 24.03 -13.61
C PRO A 305 11.25 22.72 -13.49
N TYR A 306 11.46 22.03 -14.60
CA TYR A 306 12.29 20.85 -14.65
C TYR A 306 13.78 21.24 -14.64
N GLN A 307 14.51 20.82 -13.60
CA GLN A 307 15.93 21.15 -13.40
C GLN A 307 16.91 20.10 -13.96
N GLY A 308 16.40 19.01 -14.56
CA GLY A 308 17.26 17.99 -15.16
C GLY A 308 17.95 18.47 -16.44
N SER A 309 18.93 17.70 -16.91
CA SER A 309 19.84 18.10 -18.00
C SER A 309 19.34 17.75 -19.41
N SER A 310 18.45 16.77 -19.56
CA SER A 310 17.97 16.27 -20.85
C SER A 310 16.47 16.41 -21.03
N GLU A 311 16.03 16.80 -22.23
CA GLU A 311 14.62 16.77 -22.62
C GLU A 311 14.15 15.33 -22.79
N GLN A 312 13.00 15.00 -22.21
CA GLN A 312 12.42 13.66 -22.28
C GLN A 312 10.92 13.66 -22.02
N VAL A 313 10.25 12.63 -22.53
CA VAL A 313 8.84 12.36 -22.25
C VAL A 313 8.73 11.00 -21.58
N ILE A 314 8.24 10.99 -20.33
CA ILE A 314 8.09 9.76 -19.56
C ILE A 314 6.61 9.47 -19.35
N ARG A 315 6.18 8.28 -19.74
CA ARG A 315 4.78 7.85 -19.59
C ARG A 315 4.63 6.87 -18.44
N VAL A 316 3.70 7.18 -17.54
CA VAL A 316 3.35 6.35 -16.38
C VAL A 316 1.90 5.87 -16.45
N TRP A 317 1.61 4.78 -15.75
CA TRP A 317 0.25 4.27 -15.54
C TRP A 317 -0.07 4.26 -14.03
N GLY A 318 -1.21 3.69 -13.64
CA GLY A 318 -1.63 3.68 -12.23
C GLY A 318 -2.10 5.03 -11.69
N ARG A 319 -2.23 6.06 -12.54
CA ARG A 319 -2.54 7.45 -12.18
C ARG A 319 -3.74 7.67 -11.25
N ARG A 320 -4.71 6.75 -11.19
CA ARG A 320 -5.85 6.82 -10.26
C ARG A 320 -5.43 6.75 -8.80
N ARG A 321 -4.29 6.10 -8.50
CA ARG A 321 -3.73 6.00 -7.16
C ARG A 321 -3.17 7.33 -6.66
N LEU A 322 -2.99 8.32 -7.53
CA LEU A 322 -2.58 9.66 -7.11
C LEU A 322 -3.64 10.35 -6.24
N HIS A 323 -4.89 9.90 -6.24
CA HIS A 323 -5.90 10.38 -5.30
C HIS A 323 -5.54 10.12 -3.83
N ILE A 324 -4.67 9.15 -3.54
CA ILE A 324 -4.13 8.89 -2.19
C ILE A 324 -3.39 10.13 -1.65
N LEU A 325 -2.72 10.88 -2.54
CA LEU A 325 -1.96 12.07 -2.17
C LEU A 325 -2.86 13.28 -1.87
N GLU A 326 -4.15 13.22 -2.21
CA GLU A 326 -5.04 14.38 -2.14
C GLU A 326 -5.18 14.92 -0.71
N ARG A 327 -5.15 14.00 0.26
CA ARG A 327 -5.23 14.32 1.69
C ARG A 327 -3.97 15.03 2.22
N LEU A 328 -2.84 14.89 1.52
CA LEU A 328 -1.56 15.47 1.89
C LEU A 328 -1.36 16.89 1.33
N ILE A 329 -2.10 17.27 0.28
CA ILE A 329 -2.01 18.59 -0.37
C ILE A 329 -2.01 19.77 0.63
N PRO A 330 -2.90 19.86 1.64
CA PRO A 330 -2.95 21.02 2.53
C PRO A 330 -1.79 21.08 3.54
N ILE A 331 -1.05 20.00 3.74
CA ILE A 331 0.03 19.91 4.74
C ILE A 331 1.41 19.71 4.13
N ALA A 332 1.49 19.48 2.82
CA ALA A 332 2.74 19.27 2.11
C ALA A 332 3.40 20.61 1.72
N ASN A 333 4.71 20.69 1.89
CA ASN A 333 5.55 21.77 1.38
C ASN A 333 5.78 21.62 -0.12
N LYS A 334 6.05 20.38 -0.56
CA LYS A 334 6.29 20.02 -1.96
C LYS A 334 6.09 18.53 -2.18
N PHE A 335 6.04 18.14 -3.46
CA PHE A 335 6.07 16.74 -3.88
C PHE A 335 7.27 16.52 -4.79
N THR A 336 8.14 15.59 -4.44
CA THR A 336 9.25 15.15 -5.29
C THR A 336 8.85 13.86 -6.01
N ILE A 337 8.97 13.85 -7.34
CA ILE A 337 8.56 12.73 -8.18
C ILE A 337 9.81 12.09 -8.76
N HIS A 338 9.91 10.78 -8.60
CA HIS A 338 10.97 9.96 -9.18
C HIS A 338 10.37 9.04 -10.23
N LEU A 339 10.79 9.21 -11.48
CA LEU A 339 10.35 8.41 -12.63
C LEU A 339 11.51 7.56 -13.15
N LEU A 340 11.39 6.24 -13.06
CA LEU A 340 12.43 5.29 -13.48
C LEU A 340 12.44 5.04 -14.99
N GLY A 341 11.43 5.54 -15.72
CA GLY A 341 11.29 5.35 -17.16
C GLY A 341 9.86 5.08 -17.57
N THR A 342 9.62 4.94 -18.88
CA THR A 342 8.27 4.68 -19.39
C THR A 342 7.82 3.27 -19.03
N GLY A 343 6.73 3.17 -18.26
CA GLY A 343 6.14 1.88 -17.85
C GLY A 343 6.85 1.21 -16.68
N MET A 344 7.89 1.85 -16.17
CA MET A 344 8.62 1.49 -14.97
C MET A 344 7.90 2.04 -13.73
N PRO A 345 8.32 1.62 -12.51
CA PRO A 345 7.79 2.20 -11.30
C PRO A 345 7.98 3.72 -11.21
N SER A 346 7.13 4.35 -10.42
CA SER A 346 7.22 5.77 -10.12
C SER A 346 6.96 6.00 -8.64
N PHE A 347 7.71 6.93 -8.05
CA PHE A 347 7.59 7.28 -6.64
C PHE A 347 7.18 8.75 -6.51
N TYR A 348 6.26 9.02 -5.60
CA TYR A 348 5.78 10.36 -5.26
C TYR A 348 6.04 10.57 -3.78
N VAL A 349 6.98 11.44 -3.45
CA VAL A 349 7.40 11.74 -2.09
C VAL A 349 6.83 13.10 -1.69
N ALA A 350 5.91 13.12 -0.73
CA ALA A 350 5.41 14.34 -0.13
C ALA A 350 6.32 14.74 1.03
N ASP A 351 6.88 15.94 0.96
CA ASP A 351 7.58 16.61 2.05
C ASP A 351 6.54 17.31 2.94
N LEU A 352 6.40 16.86 4.19
CA LEU A 352 5.46 17.38 5.17
C LEU A 352 6.18 18.09 6.33
N GLY A 353 7.42 18.55 6.10
CA GLY A 353 8.34 19.05 7.13
C GLY A 353 9.01 17.90 7.87
N ASP A 354 8.67 17.69 9.14
CA ASP A 354 9.25 16.65 9.99
C ASP A 354 8.69 15.25 9.69
N MET A 355 7.84 15.13 8.67
CA MET A 355 7.34 13.86 8.16
C MET A 355 7.55 13.78 6.65
N SER A 356 7.66 12.55 6.15
CA SER A 356 7.72 12.25 4.72
C SER A 356 6.69 11.19 4.38
N PHE A 357 6.00 11.33 3.25
CA PHE A 357 5.11 10.29 2.75
C PHE A 357 5.54 9.86 1.35
N THR A 358 5.85 8.58 1.17
CA THR A 358 6.24 8.01 -0.13
C THR A 358 5.14 7.10 -0.65
N LEU A 359 4.62 7.43 -1.83
CA LEU A 359 3.75 6.57 -2.62
C LEU A 359 4.54 5.96 -3.78
N GLY A 360 4.81 4.66 -3.73
CA GLY A 360 5.42 3.89 -4.81
C GLY A 360 4.35 3.18 -5.66
N LEU A 361 4.39 3.39 -6.97
CA LEU A 361 3.53 2.70 -7.94
C LEU A 361 4.39 1.76 -8.77
N SER A 362 4.01 0.48 -8.88
CA SER A 362 4.74 -0.58 -9.59
C SER A 362 4.86 -0.40 -11.12
N GLY A 363 4.28 0.67 -11.67
CA GLY A 363 4.24 0.97 -13.10
C GLY A 363 2.88 0.68 -13.70
N TRP A 364 2.40 -0.58 -13.64
CA TRP A 364 1.12 -1.00 -14.20
C TRP A 364 0.16 -1.45 -13.10
N THR A 365 -1.13 -1.09 -13.22
CA THR A 365 -2.14 -1.48 -12.21
C THR A 365 -2.33 -2.99 -12.07
N ALA A 366 -2.00 -3.77 -13.12
CA ALA A 366 -2.08 -5.23 -13.08
C ALA A 366 -0.78 -5.89 -12.59
N ASN A 367 0.31 -5.14 -12.45
CA ASN A 367 1.60 -5.66 -11.98
C ASN A 367 1.73 -5.33 -10.51
N ASP A 368 1.73 -6.33 -9.65
CA ASP A 368 2.10 -6.15 -8.24
C ASP A 368 3.62 -6.03 -8.08
N TRP A 369 4.04 -5.55 -6.92
CA TRP A 369 5.43 -5.50 -6.50
C TRP A 369 6.00 -6.89 -6.23
N SER A 370 5.18 -7.85 -5.79
CA SER A 370 5.65 -9.16 -5.31
C SER A 370 5.83 -10.21 -6.42
N GLN A 371 4.92 -10.34 -7.38
CA GLN A 371 4.93 -11.40 -8.40
C GLN A 371 5.42 -10.92 -9.77
N ALA A 372 5.03 -9.70 -10.18
CA ALA A 372 5.35 -9.17 -11.50
C ALA A 372 6.66 -8.36 -11.53
N GLY A 373 7.05 -7.75 -10.41
CA GLY A 373 8.31 -7.03 -10.24
C GLY A 373 9.51 -7.97 -10.09
N ASN A 374 10.53 -7.77 -10.93
CA ASN A 374 11.82 -8.45 -10.85
C ASN A 374 12.96 -7.41 -10.98
N PHE A 375 12.84 -6.32 -10.23
CA PHE A 375 13.80 -5.20 -10.21
C PHE A 375 15.10 -5.60 -9.50
N ASP A 376 15.04 -6.56 -8.58
CA ASP A 376 16.21 -7.23 -8.03
C ASP A 376 17.13 -7.81 -9.12
N LEU A 377 16.55 -8.29 -10.23
CA LEU A 377 17.32 -8.82 -11.35
C LEU A 377 18.07 -7.73 -12.13
N MET A 378 17.68 -6.46 -11.98
CA MET A 378 18.37 -5.30 -12.57
C MET A 378 19.51 -4.78 -11.69
N ALA A 379 19.58 -5.22 -10.43
CA ALA A 379 20.68 -4.88 -9.55
C ALA A 379 21.96 -5.67 -9.94
N PRO A 380 23.16 -5.09 -9.70
CA PRO A 380 24.42 -5.80 -9.94
C PRO A 380 24.47 -7.10 -9.12
N ARG A 381 24.64 -8.26 -9.77
CA ARG A 381 24.81 -9.55 -9.09
C ARG A 381 26.29 -9.87 -8.95
N ALA A 382 26.88 -9.44 -7.85
CA ALA A 382 28.18 -9.93 -7.43
C ALA A 382 27.98 -11.06 -6.40
N ASP A 383 28.72 -12.15 -6.54
CA ASP A 383 28.78 -13.17 -5.48
C ASP A 383 29.59 -12.59 -4.31
N VAL A 384 28.93 -12.43 -3.16
CA VAL A 384 29.54 -11.97 -1.92
C VAL A 384 29.61 -13.14 -0.96
N ASP A 385 30.80 -13.44 -0.45
CA ASP A 385 31.00 -14.54 0.50
C ASP A 385 30.30 -14.29 1.85
N GLN A 386 29.96 -15.36 2.55
CA GLN A 386 29.18 -15.30 3.79
C GLN A 386 29.88 -14.50 4.89
N TRP A 387 31.21 -14.51 4.93
CA TRP A 387 31.97 -13.72 5.91
C TRP A 387 31.82 -12.22 5.66
N THR A 388 31.94 -11.79 4.40
CA THR A 388 31.71 -10.40 4.01
C THR A 388 30.27 -9.97 4.28
N GLN A 389 29.27 -10.84 4.02
CA GLN A 389 27.87 -10.56 4.36
C GLN A 389 27.68 -10.33 5.86
N GLN A 390 28.26 -11.20 6.70
CA GLN A 390 28.20 -11.09 8.16
C GLN A 390 28.86 -9.80 8.65
N LEU A 391 30.04 -9.46 8.12
CA LEU A 391 30.79 -8.27 8.50
C LEU A 391 30.04 -6.98 8.12
N ILE A 392 29.44 -6.93 6.93
CA ILE A 392 28.59 -5.81 6.53
C ILE A 392 27.35 -5.73 7.42
N PHE A 393 26.70 -6.87 7.70
CA PHE A 393 25.52 -6.90 8.57
C PHE A 393 25.83 -6.39 9.98
N ASP A 394 26.95 -6.81 10.57
CA ASP A 394 27.37 -6.35 11.89
C ASP A 394 27.78 -4.86 11.86
N ALA A 395 28.47 -4.41 10.81
CA ALA A 395 28.81 -2.99 10.64
C ALA A 395 27.56 -2.09 10.49
N LEU A 396 26.54 -2.55 9.77
CA LEU A 396 25.25 -1.87 9.65
C LEU A 396 24.48 -1.83 10.98
N ARG A 397 24.78 -2.72 11.94
CA ARG A 397 24.20 -2.66 13.30
C ARG A 397 24.93 -1.68 14.21
N GLU A 398 26.23 -1.48 14.01
CA GLU A 398 27.05 -0.57 14.82
C GLU A 398 26.85 0.90 14.42
N ASN A 399 26.81 1.18 13.11
CA ASN A 399 26.61 2.53 12.58
C ASN A 399 25.34 2.58 11.74
N TRP A 400 24.30 3.17 12.31
CA TRP A 400 23.09 3.57 11.60
C TRP A 400 23.45 4.80 10.76
N VAL A 401 23.35 4.70 9.43
CA VAL A 401 23.73 5.76 8.47
C VAL A 401 22.57 6.71 8.24
#